data_AF-A0A2M8GYM5-F1
#
_entry.id   AF-A0A2M8GYM5-F1
#
_cell.length_a   1.000
_cell.length_b   1.000
_cell.length_c   1.000
_cell.angle_alpha   90.00
_cell.angle_beta   90.00
_cell.angle_gamma   90.00
#
_symmetry.space_group_name_H-M   'P 1'
#
loop_
_entity.id
_entity.type
_entity.pdbx_description
1 polymer ?
#
loop_
_entity_poly.entity_id
_entity_poly.type
_entity_poly.pdbx_seq_one_letter_code
_entity_poly.pdbx_strand_id
1 'polypeptide(L)'
;MQSKLRAVSKLQKLAEKQREQKGMLLEQMKRHVDHYQRQLDALGELQSGCASVAQGKGACNSMILNNTIEAQAMLNGALRHHRHEKAILDAEYEFSRKQLQASHIRVKYLEQVTERWKKKQQYENAKKEQKRIEDIINARSKHGLI
;
A
#
# COMPACT_ATOMS: atom_id res chain seq x y z
N MET A 1 -23.10 -20.34 -15.11
CA MET A 1 -21.84 -20.42 -14.31
C MET A 1 -20.68 -19.70 -15.00
N GLN A 2 -20.37 -20.03 -16.26
CA GLN A 2 -19.29 -19.42 -17.04
C GLN A 2 -19.29 -17.88 -17.05
N SER A 3 -20.44 -17.23 -17.29
CA SER A 3 -20.56 -15.76 -17.29
C SER A 3 -20.24 -15.14 -15.93
N LYS A 4 -20.74 -15.74 -14.85
CA LYS A 4 -20.49 -15.31 -13.46
C LYS A 4 -19.00 -15.45 -13.11
N LEU A 5 -18.35 -16.54 -13.52
CA LEU A 5 -16.93 -16.77 -13.26
C LEU A 5 -16.04 -15.79 -14.04
N ARG A 6 -16.38 -15.48 -15.31
CA ARG A 6 -15.72 -14.42 -16.09
C ARG A 6 -15.87 -13.04 -15.46
N ALA A 7 -17.06 -12.71 -14.94
CA ALA A 7 -17.30 -11.44 -14.26
C ALA A 7 -16.45 -11.31 -12.99
N VAL A 8 -16.38 -12.35 -12.16
CA VAL A 8 -15.54 -12.33 -10.94
C VAL A 8 -14.04 -12.29 -11.29
N SER A 9 -13.58 -13.00 -12.32
CA SER A 9 -12.20 -12.88 -12.80
C SER A 9 -11.86 -11.46 -13.27
N LYS A 10 -12.78 -10.76 -13.93
CA LYS A 10 -12.57 -9.35 -14.31
C LYS A 10 -12.52 -8.44 -13.08
N LEU A 11 -13.40 -8.65 -12.10
CA LEU A 11 -13.39 -7.91 -10.84
C LEU A 11 -12.10 -8.14 -10.04
N GLN A 12 -11.58 -9.37 -10.05
CA GLN A 12 -10.30 -9.69 -9.43
C GLN A 12 -9.15 -8.91 -10.07
N LYS A 13 -9.02 -8.95 -11.41
CA LYS A 13 -7.97 -8.20 -12.13
C LYS A 13 -8.04 -6.69 -11.88
N LEU A 14 -9.26 -6.13 -11.81
CA LEU A 14 -9.45 -4.73 -11.47
C LEU A 14 -9.01 -4.42 -10.04
N ALA A 15 -9.34 -5.28 -9.08
CA ALA A 15 -8.95 -5.12 -7.69
C ALA A 15 -7.43 -5.28 -7.48
N GLU A 16 -6.79 -6.19 -8.21
CA GLU A 16 -5.32 -6.34 -8.25
C GLU A 16 -4.65 -5.07 -8.79
N LYS A 17 -5.12 -4.54 -9.92
CA LYS A 17 -4.61 -3.28 -10.49
C LYS A 17 -4.78 -2.10 -9.54
N GLN A 18 -5.92 -1.98 -8.87
CA GLN A 18 -6.14 -0.95 -7.86
C GLN A 18 -5.21 -1.10 -6.65
N ARG A 19 -4.95 -2.34 -6.21
CA ARG A 19 -3.99 -2.63 -5.15
C ARG A 19 -2.58 -2.21 -5.56
N GLU A 20 -2.15 -2.54 -6.77
CA GLU A 20 -0.84 -2.14 -7.29
C GLU A 20 -0.69 -0.62 -7.37
N GLN A 21 -1.69 0.09 -7.88
CA GLN A 21 -1.69 1.56 -7.93
C GLN A 21 -1.56 2.18 -6.53
N LYS A 22 -2.32 1.68 -5.56
CA LYS A 22 -2.22 2.12 -4.16
C LYS A 22 -0.86 1.78 -3.56
N GLY A 23 -0.28 0.64 -3.91
CA GLY A 23 1.06 0.23 -3.48
C GLY A 23 2.14 1.18 -4.01
N MET A 24 2.08 1.56 -5.29
CA MET A 24 3.01 2.52 -5.89
C MET A 24 2.90 3.91 -5.24
N LEU A 25 1.68 4.39 -4.98
CA LEU A 25 1.47 5.67 -4.30
C LEU A 25 2.06 5.65 -2.88
N LEU A 26 1.86 4.56 -2.15
CA LEU A 26 2.38 4.39 -0.79
C LEU A 26 3.92 4.35 -0.76
N GLU A 27 4.54 3.71 -1.75
CA GLU A 27 6.00 3.74 -1.95
C GLU A 27 6.52 5.17 -2.22
N GLN A 28 5.81 5.94 -3.05
CA GLN A 28 6.17 7.35 -3.28
C GLN A 28 6.06 8.17 -1.99
N MET A 29 4.95 8.03 -1.25
CA MET A 29 4.78 8.74 0.03
C MET A 29 5.86 8.37 1.05
N LYS A 30 6.24 7.09 1.11
CA LYS A 30 7.35 6.65 1.96
C LYS A 30 8.65 7.37 1.63
N ARG A 31 8.99 7.50 0.35
CA ARG A 31 10.18 8.25 -0.09
C ARG A 31 10.12 9.72 0.31
N HIS A 32 8.94 10.34 0.25
CA HIS A 32 8.74 11.71 0.73
C HIS A 32 8.97 11.83 2.23
N VAL A 33 8.40 10.93 3.04
CA VAL A 33 8.64 10.89 4.49
C VAL A 33 10.13 10.72 4.81
N ASP A 34 10.81 9.78 4.13
CA ASP A 34 12.24 9.54 4.31
C ASP A 34 13.07 10.79 3.94
N HIS A 35 12.66 11.53 2.89
CA HIS A 35 13.32 12.78 2.51
C HIS A 35 13.17 13.86 3.57
N TYR A 36 11.95 14.07 4.10
CA TYR A 36 11.70 15.03 5.17
C TYR A 36 12.42 14.64 6.47
N GLN A 37 12.54 13.35 6.76
CA GLN A 37 13.32 12.89 7.90
C GLN A 37 14.80 13.29 7.76
N ARG A 38 15.41 13.05 6.60
CA ARG A 38 16.80 13.46 6.35
C ARG A 38 16.99 14.98 6.43
N GLN A 39 16.03 15.77 5.96
CA GLN A 39 16.07 17.22 6.09
C GLN A 39 16.01 17.65 7.57
N LEU A 40 15.15 17.01 8.37
CA LEU A 40 15.07 17.26 9.81
C LEU A 40 16.37 16.88 10.54
N ASP A 41 17.00 15.78 10.15
CA ASP A 41 18.28 15.35 10.72
C ASP A 41 19.38 16.38 10.41
N ALA A 42 19.49 16.81 9.15
CA ALA A 42 20.44 17.85 8.74
C ALA A 42 20.19 19.21 9.42
N LEU A 43 18.92 19.60 9.60
CA LEU A 43 18.57 20.82 10.34
C LEU A 43 18.87 20.68 11.84
N GLY A 44 18.73 19.49 12.42
CA GLY A 44 19.12 19.20 13.80
C GLY A 44 20.63 19.29 14.00
N GLU A 45 21.41 18.77 13.06
CA GLU A 45 22.87 18.94 13.04
C GLU A 45 23.25 20.42 12.96
N LEU A 46 22.62 21.18 12.06
CA LEU A 46 22.85 22.62 11.93
C LEU A 46 22.48 23.39 13.21
N GLN A 47 21.38 23.00 13.88
CA GLN A 47 20.98 23.57 15.16
C GLN A 47 22.05 23.37 16.24
N SER A 48 22.61 22.15 16.32
CA SER A 48 23.67 21.82 17.26
C SER A 48 24.96 22.60 16.96
N GLY A 49 25.28 22.79 15.69
CA GLY A 49 26.39 23.63 15.21
C GLY A 49 26.20 25.09 15.62
N CYS A 50 25.05 25.69 15.35
CA CYS A 50 24.75 27.08 15.73
C CYS A 50 24.79 27.29 17.26
N ALA A 51 24.28 26.34 18.04
CA ALA A 51 24.33 26.41 19.50
C ALA A 51 25.77 26.42 20.05
N SER A 52 26.68 25.68 19.40
CA SER A 52 28.11 25.65 19.79
C SER A 52 28.82 26.99 19.49
N VAL A 53 28.49 27.63 18.36
CA VAL A 53 29.04 28.93 17.95
C VAL A 53 28.58 30.04 18.91
N ALA A 54 27.33 29.99 19.36
CA ALA A 54 26.80 30.95 20.34
C ALA A 54 27.48 30.87 21.73
N GLN A 55 28.12 29.74 22.07
CA GLN A 55 28.84 29.54 23.33
C GLN A 55 30.34 29.86 23.25
N GLY A 56 30.86 30.21 22.06
CA GLY A 56 32.26 30.55 21.84
C GLY A 56 32.68 31.80 22.62
N LYS A 57 33.56 31.63 23.62
CA LYS A 57 34.17 32.70 24.42
C LYS A 57 35.14 33.55 23.58
N GLY A 58 34.62 34.48 22.81
CA GLY A 58 35.39 35.55 22.16
C GLY A 58 34.57 36.83 22.15
N ALA A 59 35.20 38.00 22.10
CA ALA A 59 34.50 39.29 22.09
C ALA A 59 33.50 39.37 20.91
N CYS A 60 32.24 39.05 21.18
CA CYS A 60 31.19 39.02 20.16
C CYS A 60 30.77 40.46 19.85
N ASN A 61 31.02 40.90 18.63
CA ASN A 61 30.37 42.09 18.06
C ASN A 61 28.84 41.91 18.13
N SER A 62 28.10 42.96 18.49
CA SER A 62 26.63 42.92 18.60
C SER A 62 25.95 42.44 17.31
N MET A 63 26.57 42.72 16.16
CA MET A 63 26.14 42.25 14.84
C MET A 63 26.21 40.72 14.69
N ILE A 64 27.20 40.06 15.31
CA ILE A 64 27.33 38.59 15.31
C ILE A 64 26.23 37.99 16.20
N LEU A 65 25.98 38.57 17.37
CA LEU A 65 24.91 38.11 18.27
C LEU A 65 23.52 38.23 17.62
N ASN A 66 23.21 39.37 17.01
CA ASN A 66 21.93 39.57 16.32
C ASN A 66 21.76 38.58 15.16
N ASN A 67 22.80 38.38 14.33
CA ASN A 67 22.77 37.40 13.25
C ASN A 67 22.55 35.97 13.77
N THR A 68 23.17 35.59 14.88
CA THR A 68 22.96 34.25 15.48
C THR A 68 21.53 34.08 16.02
N ILE A 69 20.95 35.12 16.61
CA ILE A 69 19.56 35.09 17.11
C ILE A 69 18.58 34.97 15.95
N GLU A 70 18.76 35.76 14.88
CA GLU A 70 17.94 35.68 13.67
C GLU A 70 18.05 34.31 12.99
N ALA A 71 19.27 33.81 12.81
CA ALA A 71 19.51 32.47 12.26
C ALA A 71 18.84 31.37 13.10
N GLN A 72 18.92 31.47 14.42
CA GLN A 72 18.31 30.50 15.32
C GLN A 72 16.77 30.58 15.32
N ALA A 73 16.19 31.78 15.21
CA ALA A 73 14.75 31.97 15.06
C ALA A 73 14.25 31.37 13.73
N MET A 74 14.97 31.62 12.62
CA MET A 74 14.66 31.03 11.31
C MET A 74 14.76 29.51 11.34
N LEU A 75 15.81 28.96 11.96
CA LEU A 75 16.05 27.52 12.04
C LEU A 75 14.99 26.81 12.91
N ASN A 76 14.60 27.42 14.02
CA ASN A 76 13.49 26.94 14.85
C ASN A 76 12.15 26.96 14.10
N GLY A 77 11.91 28.01 13.29
CA GLY A 77 10.74 28.12 12.42
C GLY A 77 10.70 27.00 11.38
N ALA A 78 11.81 26.78 10.67
CA ALA A 78 11.97 25.72 9.68
C ALA A 78 11.79 24.33 10.30
N LEU A 79 12.41 24.06 11.45
CA LEU A 79 12.24 22.80 12.18
C LEU A 79 10.78 22.54 12.56
N ARG A 80 10.07 23.56 13.06
CA ARG A 80 8.65 23.42 13.42
C ARG A 80 7.81 23.11 12.19
N HIS A 81 8.05 23.82 11.08
CA HIS A 81 7.36 23.59 9.83
C HIS A 81 7.60 22.16 9.32
N HIS A 82 8.86 21.74 9.19
CA HIS A 82 9.19 20.40 8.70
C HIS A 82 8.69 19.27 9.62
N ARG A 83 8.65 19.47 10.94
CA ARG A 83 8.04 18.51 11.87
C ARG A 83 6.53 18.39 11.66
N HIS A 84 5.86 19.52 11.42
CA HIS A 84 4.43 19.52 11.15
C HIS A 84 4.09 18.83 9.82
N GLU A 85 4.81 19.19 8.75
CA GLU A 85 4.68 18.56 7.43
C GLU A 85 4.92 17.05 7.50
N LYS A 86 5.98 16.63 8.20
CA LYS A 86 6.25 15.21 8.41
C LYS A 86 5.10 14.52 9.15
N ALA A 87 4.56 15.12 10.21
CA ALA A 87 3.46 14.55 10.96
C ALA A 87 2.18 14.37 10.11
N ILE A 88 1.89 15.33 9.22
CA ILE A 88 0.79 15.22 8.25
C ILE A 88 1.06 14.05 7.30
N LEU A 89 2.26 14.00 6.70
CA LEU A 89 2.62 12.93 5.76
C LEU A 89 2.61 11.55 6.41
N ASP A 90 3.05 11.42 7.66
CA ASP A 90 2.99 10.18 8.43
C ASP A 90 1.54 9.73 8.65
N ALA A 91 0.63 10.67 8.96
CA ALA A 91 -0.79 10.37 9.11
C ALA A 91 -1.43 9.92 7.78
N GLU A 92 -1.12 10.60 6.68
CA GLU A 92 -1.59 10.24 5.34
C GLU A 92 -1.02 8.88 4.87
N TYR A 93 0.24 8.60 5.20
CA TYR A 93 0.88 7.32 4.94
C TYR A 93 0.17 6.19 5.69
N GLU A 94 -0.09 6.36 6.98
CA GLU A 94 -0.81 5.37 7.80
C GLU A 94 -2.24 5.14 7.29
N PHE A 95 -2.94 6.20 6.91
CA PHE A 95 -4.26 6.09 6.30
C PHE A 95 -4.23 5.30 4.99
N SER A 96 -3.28 5.62 4.11
CA SER A 96 -3.08 4.94 2.82
C SER A 96 -2.68 3.47 3.01
N ARG A 97 -1.88 3.17 4.05
CA ARG A 97 -1.49 1.80 4.43
C ARG A 97 -2.70 0.97 4.83
N LYS A 98 -3.58 1.53 5.67
CA LYS A 98 -4.83 0.88 6.07
C LYS A 98 -5.75 0.63 4.86
N GLN A 99 -5.84 1.58 3.94
CA GLN A 99 -6.60 1.38 2.70
C GLN A 99 -6.02 0.26 1.83
N LEU A 100 -4.70 0.19 1.71
CA LEU A 100 -4.03 -0.88 0.95
C LEU A 100 -4.29 -2.25 1.59
N GLN A 101 -4.25 -2.33 2.92
CA GLN A 101 -4.57 -3.55 3.66
C GLN A 101 -6.02 -3.99 3.44
N ALA A 102 -6.99 -3.07 3.50
CA ALA A 102 -8.38 -3.36 3.19
C ALA A 102 -8.56 -3.83 1.73
N SER A 103 -7.85 -3.21 0.79
CA SER A 103 -7.83 -3.65 -0.61
C SER A 103 -7.26 -5.06 -0.77
N HIS A 104 -6.20 -5.38 -0.02
CA HIS A 104 -5.60 -6.72 -0.05
C HIS A 104 -6.55 -7.79 0.49
N ILE A 105 -7.25 -7.50 1.59
CA ILE A 105 -8.29 -8.39 2.12
C ILE A 105 -9.40 -8.64 1.09
N ARG A 106 -9.83 -7.58 0.38
CA ARG A 106 -10.85 -7.68 -0.66
C ARG A 106 -10.40 -8.56 -1.84
N VAL A 107 -9.15 -8.43 -2.29
CA VAL A 107 -8.58 -9.29 -3.33
C VAL A 107 -8.56 -10.75 -2.88
N LYS A 108 -8.06 -11.02 -1.66
CA LYS A 108 -8.01 -12.38 -1.09
C LYS A 108 -9.40 -13.02 -0.97
N TYR A 109 -10.41 -12.24 -0.61
CA TYR A 109 -11.79 -12.72 -0.58
C TYR A 109 -12.30 -13.09 -1.98
N LEU A 110 -12.04 -12.26 -2.98
CA LEU A 110 -12.41 -12.55 -4.37
C LEU A 110 -11.69 -13.81 -4.90
N GLU A 111 -10.42 -14.01 -4.55
CA GLU A 111 -9.67 -15.24 -4.87
C GLU A 111 -10.34 -16.47 -4.27
N GLN A 112 -10.71 -16.45 -2.99
CA GLN A 112 -11.41 -17.57 -2.35
C GLN A 112 -12.76 -17.87 -3.00
N VAL A 113 -13.53 -16.83 -3.37
CA VAL A 113 -14.82 -16.99 -4.06
C VAL A 113 -14.62 -17.60 -5.44
N THR A 114 -13.63 -17.13 -6.21
CA THR A 114 -13.34 -17.70 -7.54
C THR A 114 -12.92 -19.16 -7.45
N GLU A 115 -12.10 -19.53 -6.47
CA GLU A 115 -11.67 -20.91 -6.25
C GLU A 115 -12.86 -21.82 -5.92
N ARG A 116 -13.73 -21.40 -4.99
CA ARG A 116 -14.97 -22.13 -4.65
C ARG A 116 -15.86 -22.33 -5.86
N TRP A 117 -16.01 -21.30 -6.71
CA TRP A 117 -16.85 -21.38 -7.90
C TRP A 117 -16.24 -22.27 -8.99
N LYS A 118 -14.91 -22.27 -9.14
CA LYS A 118 -14.19 -23.19 -10.03
C LYS A 118 -14.38 -24.65 -9.59
N LYS A 119 -14.20 -24.94 -8.30
CA LYS A 119 -14.43 -26.29 -7.73
C LYS A 119 -15.88 -26.74 -7.96
N LYS A 120 -16.86 -25.88 -7.70
CA LYS A 120 -18.27 -26.18 -7.96
C LYS A 120 -18.55 -26.44 -9.44
N GLN A 121 -17.93 -25.67 -10.34
CA GLN A 121 -18.09 -25.90 -11.78
C GLN A 121 -17.45 -27.22 -12.24
N GLN A 122 -16.26 -27.57 -11.73
CA GLN A 122 -15.61 -28.84 -12.03
C GLN A 122 -16.46 -30.03 -11.57
N TYR A 123 -17.02 -29.94 -10.36
CA TYR A 123 -17.93 -30.95 -9.83
C TYR A 123 -19.19 -31.13 -10.70
N GLU A 124 -19.84 -30.02 -11.08
CA GLU A 124 -21.01 -30.05 -11.97
C GLU A 124 -20.70 -30.65 -13.35
N ASN A 125 -19.51 -30.36 -13.89
CA ASN A 125 -19.07 -30.94 -15.15
C ASN A 125 -18.80 -32.44 -15.02
N ALA A 126 -18.10 -32.87 -13.96
CA ALA A 126 -17.84 -34.29 -13.70
C ALA A 126 -19.15 -35.08 -13.51
N LYS A 127 -20.12 -34.52 -12.78
CA LYS A 127 -21.44 -35.13 -12.58
C LYS A 127 -22.21 -35.28 -13.89
N LYS A 128 -22.15 -34.28 -14.79
CA LYS A 128 -22.78 -34.36 -16.11
C LYS A 128 -22.12 -35.40 -17.01
N GLU A 129 -20.80 -35.49 -16.96
CA GLU A 129 -20.06 -36.48 -17.73
C GLU A 129 -20.35 -37.90 -17.24
N GLN A 130 -20.38 -38.10 -15.92
CA GLN A 130 -20.74 -39.38 -15.33
C GLN A 130 -22.15 -39.83 -15.72
N LYS A 131 -23.13 -38.91 -15.68
CA LYS A 131 -24.48 -39.19 -16.14
C LYS A 131 -24.53 -39.55 -17.64
N ARG A 132 -23.75 -38.86 -18.48
CA ARG A 132 -23.64 -39.22 -19.91
C ARG A 132 -23.08 -40.62 -20.12
N ILE A 133 -22.06 -40.99 -19.37
CA ILE A 133 -21.47 -42.34 -19.43
C ILE A 133 -22.51 -43.39 -19.00
N GLU A 134 -23.22 -43.15 -17.89
CA GLU A 134 -24.33 -44.01 -17.43
C GLU A 134 -25.42 -44.15 -18.49
N ASP A 135 -25.84 -43.05 -19.13
CA ASP A 135 -26.85 -43.06 -20.18
C ASP A 135 -26.37 -43.88 -21.41
N ILE A 136 -25.10 -43.78 -21.78
CA ILE A 136 -24.50 -44.58 -22.87
C ILE A 136 -24.47 -46.07 -22.51
N ILE A 137 -24.06 -46.42 -21.29
CA ILE A 137 -24.02 -47.80 -20.81
C ILE A 137 -25.44 -48.38 -20.79
N ASN A 138 -26.41 -47.64 -20.26
CA ASN A 138 -27.81 -48.06 -20.19
C ASN A 138 -28.42 -48.22 -21.59
N ALA A 139 -28.09 -47.34 -22.54
CA ALA A 139 -28.53 -47.47 -23.94
C ALA A 139 -27.94 -48.71 -24.61
N ARG A 140 -26.66 -49.03 -24.36
CA ARG A 140 -26.00 -50.24 -24.85
C ARG A 140 -26.61 -51.52 -24.25
N SER A 141 -26.87 -51.51 -22.94
CA SER A 141 -27.52 -52.62 -22.24
C SER A 141 -28.95 -52.86 -22.73
N LYS A 142 -29.73 -51.79 -22.99
CA LYS A 142 -31.09 -51.91 -23.56
C LYS A 142 -31.15 -52.44 -24.99
N HIS A 143 -30.09 -52.25 -25.77
CA HIS A 143 -29.99 -52.74 -27.15
C HIS A 143 -29.28 -54.11 -27.27
N GLY A 144 -28.99 -54.79 -26.16
CA GLY A 144 -28.44 -56.15 -26.15
C GLY A 144 -27.03 -56.27 -26.74
N LEU A 145 -26.29 -55.17 -26.80
CA LEU A 145 -24.90 -55.13 -27.29
C LEU A 145 -23.87 -55.45 -26.20
N ILE A 146 -24.34 -55.74 -24.98
CA ILE A 146 -23.61 -56.29 -23.83
C ILE A 146 -24.55 -57.26 -23.13
#